data_AF-A0A844M6K9-F1
#
_entry.id   AF-A0A844M6K9-F1
#
_cell.length_a   1.000
_cell.length_b   1.000
_cell.length_c   1.000
_cell.angle_alpha   90.00
_cell.angle_beta   90.00
_cell.angle_gamma   90.00
#
_symmetry.space_group_name_H-M   'P 1'
#
loop_
_entity.id
_entity.type
_entity.pdbx_description
1 polymer ?
#
loop_
_entity_poly.entity_id
_entity_poly.type
_entity_poly.pdbx_seq_one_letter_code
_entity_poly.pdbx_strand_id
1 'polypeptide(L)'
;MTPSKKQQDKRILVFRGEKVEASYHEEISIYSGNPCIEALPLIKTEDEVIDSLEFYPPFNEKERNFPSHLRLHLTQVVLDIFVPMNFHLDLEQRFSRMIRIGYKARNPVNKMFWQDVKGKVETMRSAKKTSFGQRSLATGFTILGISGVGKSTAVQEILNLYPQVIYHNRYGGQNLTLTQLVWLILECPADGSIKGLCLNFFQALDDILSTNYYEKYAGNGRRTVNEMMPYMALAASNIHLGVLVIDEIQRLTKLNIGGYEKMLDFFGQLINTIGIPVVLVGTYKAWSILGSEFRQIRRGTGQGDFVWDRMQPEDEDWQLLVEALWAYQYVQHPCKLTKELSNALYYECQGITHFAIILFMLAQVRAITTGVEKITVGIIKSVAKDCLRTARKILNALKSGNLEDLKNCEDVLAIDLEKFICEEQDKLLDENVENQEIKEAPSQIPNFDIKQSITDEPNISNSSNIKNRKKSQSEFKTLTEKGGLLEILDKAQTRGISGYQAFKEAGYILAATEHLDEVDEVTEV
;
A
#
# COMPACT_ATOMS: atom_id res chain seq x y z
N MET A 1 -30.73 -2.25 -10.63
CA MET A 1 -30.13 -2.11 -11.97
C MET A 1 -28.73 -2.70 -11.92
N THR A 2 -28.53 -3.80 -12.64
CA THR A 2 -27.23 -4.47 -12.79
C THR A 2 -26.28 -3.54 -13.56
N PRO A 3 -25.05 -3.27 -13.09
CA PRO A 3 -24.13 -2.43 -13.83
C PRO A 3 -23.72 -3.13 -15.13
N SER A 4 -23.68 -2.37 -16.22
CA SER A 4 -23.36 -2.89 -17.55
C SER A 4 -21.96 -3.52 -17.59
N LYS A 5 -21.83 -4.68 -18.24
CA LYS A 5 -20.59 -5.47 -18.43
C LYS A 5 -19.42 -4.72 -19.09
N LYS A 6 -19.57 -3.44 -19.50
CA LYS A 6 -18.50 -2.62 -20.11
C LYS A 6 -17.73 -1.71 -19.13
N GLN A 7 -18.12 -1.66 -17.85
CA GLN A 7 -17.44 -0.85 -16.82
C GLN A 7 -16.45 -1.65 -15.94
N GLN A 8 -16.34 -2.97 -16.13
CA GLN A 8 -15.49 -3.82 -15.28
C GLN A 8 -13.99 -3.73 -15.59
N ASP A 9 -13.57 -3.03 -16.66
CA ASP A 9 -12.22 -3.21 -17.25
C ASP A 9 -11.20 -2.10 -16.97
N LYS A 10 -11.44 -1.19 -16.01
CA LYS A 10 -10.42 -0.27 -15.50
C LYS A 10 -10.53 -0.04 -14.00
N ARG A 11 -10.59 -1.12 -13.22
CA ARG A 11 -10.31 -1.01 -11.79
C ARG A 11 -8.82 -0.77 -11.64
N ILE A 12 -8.46 0.41 -11.14
CA ILE A 12 -7.09 0.63 -10.66
C ILE A 12 -6.91 -0.31 -9.49
N LEU A 13 -5.78 -1.02 -9.44
CA LEU A 13 -5.43 -1.83 -8.29
C LEU A 13 -4.96 -0.87 -7.21
N VAL A 14 -5.81 -0.63 -6.20
CA VAL A 14 -5.53 0.31 -5.11
C VAL A 14 -5.11 -0.48 -3.89
N PHE A 15 -4.10 0.00 -3.18
CA PHE A 15 -3.71 -0.56 -1.90
C PHE A 15 -4.85 -0.36 -0.88
N ARG A 16 -5.31 -1.44 -0.26
CA ARG A 16 -6.46 -1.45 0.65
C ARG A 16 -6.02 -1.84 2.04
N GLY A 17 -6.55 -1.14 3.02
CA GLY A 17 -6.37 -1.45 4.43
C GLY A 17 -7.70 -1.76 5.10
N GLU A 18 -7.65 -1.83 6.43
CA GLU A 18 -8.80 -2.13 7.26
C GLU A 18 -9.86 -1.01 7.22
N LYS A 19 -11.13 -1.38 7.40
CA LYS A 19 -12.22 -0.43 7.60
C LYS A 19 -12.90 -0.74 8.92
N VAL A 20 -13.03 0.27 9.77
CA VAL A 20 -13.50 0.10 11.15
C VAL A 20 -14.58 1.12 11.50
N GLU A 21 -15.36 0.82 12.54
CA GLU A 21 -16.20 1.81 13.21
C GLU A 21 -15.35 2.61 14.19
N ALA A 22 -15.66 3.88 14.37
CA ALA A 22 -14.89 4.77 15.23
C ALA A 22 -15.00 4.36 16.72
N SER A 23 -13.84 4.26 17.38
CA SER A 23 -13.71 4.23 18.83
C SER A 23 -12.84 5.40 19.27
N TYR A 24 -13.33 6.24 20.17
CA TYR A 24 -12.69 7.50 20.54
C TYR A 24 -11.88 7.36 21.82
N HIS A 25 -10.63 7.80 21.79
CA HIS A 25 -9.72 7.78 22.92
C HIS A 25 -9.06 9.14 23.10
N GLU A 26 -9.00 9.63 24.33
CA GLU A 26 -8.26 10.84 24.68
C GLU A 26 -6.87 10.46 25.23
N GLU A 27 -5.81 10.94 24.58
CA GLU A 27 -4.43 10.66 24.98
C GLU A 27 -3.65 11.95 25.24
N ILE A 28 -3.69 12.91 24.30
CA ILE A 28 -2.95 14.17 24.38
C ILE A 28 -3.91 15.36 24.31
N SER A 29 -3.78 16.27 25.29
CA SER A 29 -4.64 17.45 25.44
C SER A 29 -4.73 18.36 24.21
N ILE A 30 -3.66 18.46 23.41
CA ILE A 30 -3.65 19.29 22.18
C ILE A 30 -4.49 18.72 21.04
N TYR A 31 -4.95 17.47 21.16
CA TYR A 31 -5.75 16.74 20.17
C TYR A 31 -7.20 16.51 20.60
N SER A 32 -7.52 16.74 21.88
CA SER A 32 -8.86 16.60 22.43
C SER A 32 -9.90 17.47 21.70
N GLY A 33 -11.12 16.96 21.62
CA GLY A 33 -12.26 17.58 20.94
C GLY A 33 -12.23 17.42 19.42
N ASN A 34 -11.40 16.51 18.88
CA ASN A 34 -11.34 16.24 17.44
C ASN A 34 -11.61 14.75 17.15
N PRO A 35 -12.81 14.40 16.63
CA PRO A 35 -13.17 12.99 16.40
C PRO A 35 -12.24 12.30 15.40
N CYS A 36 -11.67 13.03 14.42
CA CYS A 36 -10.77 12.44 13.43
C CYS A 36 -9.40 12.08 14.02
N ILE A 37 -9.01 12.67 15.16
CA ILE A 37 -7.76 12.32 15.85
C ILE A 37 -8.03 11.26 16.91
N GLU A 38 -9.06 11.44 17.72
CA GLU A 38 -9.41 10.53 18.82
C GLU A 38 -9.82 9.14 18.32
N ALA A 39 -10.29 9.03 17.07
CA ALA A 39 -10.60 7.75 16.45
C ALA A 39 -9.39 7.00 15.88
N LEU A 40 -8.21 7.65 15.81
CA LEU A 40 -6.98 6.97 15.38
C LEU A 40 -6.50 6.01 16.48
N PRO A 41 -5.69 4.99 16.12
CA PRO A 41 -4.97 4.21 17.12
C PRO A 41 -4.18 5.09 18.09
N LEU A 42 -3.98 4.60 19.31
CA LEU A 42 -3.11 5.24 20.30
C LEU A 42 -1.70 5.42 19.73
N ILE A 43 -0.98 6.43 20.22
CA ILE A 43 0.39 6.66 19.80
C ILE A 43 1.25 5.53 20.36
N LYS A 44 1.77 4.71 19.45
CA LYS A 44 2.57 3.55 19.81
C LYS A 44 3.96 3.94 20.34
N THR A 45 4.48 3.14 21.24
CA THR A 45 5.92 3.16 21.59
C THR A 45 6.76 2.56 20.46
N GLU A 46 8.07 2.77 20.50
CA GLU A 46 8.97 2.15 19.50
C GLU A 46 8.88 0.62 19.52
N ASP A 47 8.80 0.00 20.70
CA ASP A 47 8.65 -1.45 20.85
C ASP A 47 7.33 -1.95 20.23
N GLU A 48 6.21 -1.25 20.47
CA GLU A 48 4.92 -1.62 19.89
C GLU A 48 4.90 -1.47 18.36
N VAL A 49 5.66 -0.50 17.82
CA VAL A 49 5.83 -0.35 16.37
C VAL A 49 6.66 -1.51 15.82
N ILE A 50 7.74 -1.90 16.48
CA ILE A 50 8.57 -3.06 16.09
C ILE A 50 7.70 -4.31 16.06
N ASP A 51 7.00 -4.62 17.15
CA ASP A 51 6.12 -5.80 17.27
C ASP A 51 5.01 -5.83 16.20
N SER A 52 4.54 -4.65 15.78
CA SER A 52 3.48 -4.54 14.76
C SER A 52 4.00 -4.64 13.33
N LEU A 53 5.26 -4.29 13.09
CA LEU A 53 5.88 -4.29 11.76
C LEU A 53 6.64 -5.58 11.49
N GLU A 54 7.18 -6.25 12.52
CA GLU A 54 7.95 -7.46 12.32
C GLU A 54 7.11 -8.59 11.73
N PHE A 55 7.67 -9.25 10.73
CA PHE A 55 7.07 -10.44 10.17
C PHE A 55 8.16 -11.47 9.88
N TYR A 56 8.14 -12.54 10.67
CA TYR A 56 9.03 -13.68 10.53
C TYR A 56 8.18 -14.91 10.23
N PRO A 57 8.16 -15.40 8.97
CA PRO A 57 7.37 -16.55 8.61
C PRO A 57 7.74 -17.80 9.43
N PRO A 58 6.80 -18.74 9.65
CA PRO A 58 7.12 -19.99 10.33
C PRO A 58 8.21 -20.76 9.59
N PHE A 59 9.17 -21.29 10.36
CA PHE A 59 10.28 -22.08 9.84
C PHE A 59 10.32 -23.46 10.48
N ASN A 60 10.47 -24.51 9.67
CA ASN A 60 10.57 -25.88 10.14
C ASN A 60 11.83 -26.55 9.60
N GLU A 61 12.77 -26.86 10.50
CA GLU A 61 14.06 -27.46 10.14
C GLU A 61 13.94 -28.81 9.41
N LYS A 62 12.87 -29.56 9.65
CA LYS A 62 12.66 -30.86 9.02
C LYS A 62 12.50 -30.74 7.49
N GLU A 63 12.06 -29.58 7.02
CA GLU A 63 11.85 -29.31 5.60
C GLU A 63 13.16 -29.24 4.82
N ARG A 64 14.30 -29.06 5.49
CA ARG A 64 15.65 -29.18 4.87
C ARG A 64 15.90 -30.57 4.26
N ASN A 65 15.19 -31.59 4.72
CA ASN A 65 15.30 -32.97 4.22
C ASN A 65 14.29 -33.31 3.12
N PHE A 66 13.44 -32.36 2.72
CA PHE A 66 12.52 -32.59 1.61
C PHE A 66 13.27 -32.76 0.28
N PRO A 67 12.66 -33.42 -0.72
CA PRO A 67 13.19 -33.44 -2.08
C PRO A 67 13.51 -32.03 -2.59
N SER A 68 14.58 -31.91 -3.38
CA SER A 68 15.09 -30.62 -3.88
C SER A 68 14.00 -29.76 -4.52
N HIS A 69 13.14 -30.34 -5.37
CA HIS A 69 12.06 -29.62 -6.02
C HIS A 69 11.06 -28.97 -5.04
N LEU A 70 10.80 -29.58 -3.89
CA LEU A 70 9.95 -28.97 -2.85
C LEU A 70 10.68 -27.85 -2.10
N ARG A 71 11.97 -28.06 -1.80
CA ARG A 71 12.79 -27.05 -1.09
C ARG A 71 12.96 -25.77 -1.90
N LEU A 72 12.97 -25.85 -3.24
CA LEU A 72 12.98 -24.68 -4.12
C LEU A 72 11.72 -23.80 -3.96
N HIS A 73 10.58 -24.34 -3.54
CA HIS A 73 9.41 -23.52 -3.21
C HIS A 73 9.59 -22.81 -1.87
N LEU A 74 10.23 -23.48 -0.90
CA LEU A 74 10.41 -22.96 0.45
C LEU A 74 11.40 -21.79 0.52
N THR A 75 12.38 -21.73 -0.39
CA THR A 75 13.34 -20.61 -0.43
C THR A 75 12.68 -19.25 -0.65
N GLN A 76 11.47 -19.21 -1.22
CA GLN A 76 10.73 -17.97 -1.48
C GLN A 76 10.22 -17.30 -0.20
N VAL A 77 10.12 -18.02 0.92
CA VAL A 77 9.62 -17.50 2.20
C VAL A 77 10.36 -16.25 2.68
N VAL A 78 11.63 -16.10 2.29
CA VAL A 78 12.47 -14.96 2.69
C VAL A 78 12.00 -13.64 2.08
N LEU A 79 11.16 -13.69 1.04
CA LEU A 79 10.56 -12.50 0.43
C LEU A 79 9.49 -11.87 1.33
N ASP A 80 8.91 -12.65 2.25
CA ASP A 80 7.88 -12.18 3.16
C ASP A 80 8.48 -11.52 4.41
N ILE A 81 9.76 -11.78 4.71
CA ILE A 81 10.40 -11.30 5.94
C ILE A 81 10.40 -9.77 5.98
N PHE A 82 9.86 -9.21 7.06
CA PHE A 82 9.96 -7.78 7.37
C PHE A 82 10.73 -7.59 8.66
N VAL A 83 11.89 -6.93 8.56
CA VAL A 83 12.75 -6.59 9.70
C VAL A 83 12.59 -5.10 10.00
N PRO A 84 11.97 -4.70 11.12
CA PRO A 84 11.93 -3.31 11.55
C PRO A 84 13.35 -2.77 11.77
N MET A 85 13.57 -1.52 11.39
CA MET A 85 14.89 -0.87 11.42
C MET A 85 14.68 0.59 11.86
N ASN A 86 15.74 1.28 12.25
CA ASN A 86 15.64 2.64 12.80
C ASN A 86 14.91 3.61 11.86
N PHE A 87 15.13 3.48 10.56
CA PHE A 87 14.47 4.31 9.55
C PHE A 87 12.96 4.05 9.46
N HIS A 88 12.48 2.83 9.77
CA HIS A 88 11.05 2.52 9.85
C HIS A 88 10.40 3.26 11.01
N LEU A 89 11.10 3.32 12.15
CA LEU A 89 10.62 4.00 13.37
C LEU A 89 10.53 5.52 13.16
N ASP A 90 11.57 6.16 12.59
CA ASP A 90 11.51 7.59 12.26
C ASP A 90 10.38 7.88 11.26
N LEU A 91 10.19 7.00 10.26
CA LEU A 91 9.12 7.15 9.28
C LEU A 91 7.72 7.00 9.90
N GLU A 92 7.51 6.03 10.78
CA GLU A 92 6.25 5.88 11.55
C GLU A 92 5.95 7.15 12.31
N GLN A 93 6.92 7.64 13.09
CA GLN A 93 6.72 8.81 13.92
C GLN A 93 6.38 10.07 13.09
N ARG A 94 6.97 10.19 11.89
CA ARG A 94 6.64 11.27 10.94
C ARG A 94 5.20 11.16 10.45
N PHE A 95 4.75 9.97 10.04
CA PHE A 95 3.35 9.75 9.65
C PHE A 95 2.38 10.01 10.81
N SER A 96 2.70 9.49 12.00
CA SER A 96 1.93 9.67 13.23
C SER A 96 1.68 11.14 13.55
N ARG A 97 2.74 11.96 13.54
CA ARG A 97 2.65 13.42 13.74
C ARG A 97 1.92 14.10 12.59
N MET A 98 2.23 13.75 11.34
CA MET A 98 1.66 14.39 10.15
C MET A 98 0.14 14.23 10.06
N ILE A 99 -0.36 13.01 10.23
CA ILE A 99 -1.79 12.71 10.16
C ILE A 99 -2.54 13.51 11.24
N ARG A 100 -2.06 13.48 12.48
CA ARG A 100 -2.70 14.18 13.62
C ARG A 100 -2.64 15.70 13.48
N ILE A 101 -1.50 16.27 13.08
CA ILE A 101 -1.38 17.72 12.81
C ILE A 101 -2.29 18.13 11.64
N GLY A 102 -2.35 17.31 10.59
CA GLY A 102 -3.23 17.53 9.45
C GLY A 102 -4.71 17.57 9.83
N TYR A 103 -5.13 16.73 10.78
CA TYR A 103 -6.50 16.76 11.32
C TYR A 103 -6.76 17.89 12.31
N LYS A 104 -5.73 18.38 13.02
CA LYS A 104 -5.89 19.47 13.99
C LYS A 104 -6.48 20.73 13.35
N ALA A 105 -6.09 21.04 12.12
CA ALA A 105 -6.65 22.16 11.34
C ALA A 105 -8.00 21.83 10.67
N ARG A 106 -8.44 20.56 10.68
CA ARG A 106 -9.58 20.04 9.93
C ARG A 106 -10.52 19.27 10.86
N ASN A 107 -11.01 19.98 11.88
CA ASN A 107 -11.92 19.41 12.85
C ASN A 107 -13.38 19.48 12.34
N PRO A 108 -14.06 18.34 12.09
CA PRO A 108 -15.41 18.33 11.52
C PRO A 108 -16.49 18.88 12.47
N VAL A 109 -16.26 18.89 13.78
CA VAL A 109 -17.22 19.47 14.75
C VAL A 109 -17.10 20.99 14.85
N ASN A 110 -16.06 21.59 14.27
CA ASN A 110 -15.88 23.04 14.25
C ASN A 110 -16.56 23.65 13.02
N LYS A 111 -17.56 24.53 13.23
CA LYS A 111 -18.26 25.22 12.13
C LYS A 111 -17.34 26.03 11.22
N MET A 112 -16.26 26.61 11.77
CA MET A 112 -15.29 27.40 11.00
C MET A 112 -14.58 26.57 9.93
N PHE A 113 -14.37 25.28 10.18
CA PHE A 113 -13.77 24.38 9.19
C PHE A 113 -14.64 24.29 7.93
N TRP A 114 -15.94 24.09 8.07
CA TRP A 114 -16.84 23.98 6.91
C TRP A 114 -17.03 25.29 6.15
N GLN A 115 -16.96 26.43 6.85
CA GLN A 115 -16.96 27.76 6.21
C GLN A 115 -15.69 27.96 5.38
N ASP A 116 -14.52 27.59 5.93
CA ASP A 116 -13.23 27.67 5.25
C ASP A 116 -13.19 26.75 4.01
N VAL A 117 -13.65 25.50 4.12
CA VAL A 117 -13.75 24.57 2.99
C VAL A 117 -14.58 25.16 1.84
N LYS A 118 -15.76 25.74 2.14
CA LYS A 118 -16.62 26.38 1.13
C LYS A 118 -15.91 27.56 0.45
N GLY A 119 -15.30 28.45 1.24
CA GLY A 119 -14.57 29.60 0.71
C GLY A 119 -13.39 29.20 -0.17
N LYS A 120 -12.63 28.16 0.22
CA LYS A 120 -11.52 27.61 -0.57
C LYS A 120 -12.00 27.02 -1.90
N VAL A 121 -13.07 26.23 -1.90
CA VAL A 121 -13.64 25.62 -3.11
C VAL A 121 -14.17 26.69 -4.07
N GLU A 122 -14.85 27.72 -3.56
CA GLU A 122 -15.33 28.85 -4.38
C GLU A 122 -14.17 29.66 -4.98
N THR A 123 -13.10 29.88 -4.19
CA THR A 123 -11.92 30.58 -4.68
C THR A 123 -11.25 29.81 -5.82
N MET A 124 -11.10 28.48 -5.67
CA MET A 124 -10.57 27.63 -6.75
C MET A 124 -11.45 27.66 -8.01
N ARG A 125 -12.78 27.68 -7.86
CA ARG A 125 -13.71 27.80 -9.00
C ARG A 125 -13.60 29.14 -9.72
N SER A 126 -13.38 30.22 -8.97
CA SER A 126 -13.28 31.58 -9.52
C SER A 126 -11.91 31.93 -10.09
N ALA A 127 -10.91 31.05 -9.96
CA ALA A 127 -9.51 31.25 -10.37
C ALA A 127 -8.88 32.56 -9.82
N LYS A 128 -9.45 33.16 -8.77
CA LYS A 128 -8.89 34.35 -8.12
C LYS A 128 -7.68 33.93 -7.29
N LYS A 129 -6.56 34.65 -7.43
CA LYS A 129 -5.41 34.48 -6.54
C LYS A 129 -5.85 34.81 -5.11
N THR A 130 -5.67 33.88 -4.19
CA THR A 130 -5.93 34.06 -2.76
C THR A 130 -5.00 35.12 -2.19
N SER A 131 -5.56 36.19 -1.64
CA SER A 131 -4.88 37.04 -0.65
C SER A 131 -4.78 36.22 0.63
N PHE A 132 -3.56 35.87 1.04
CA PHE A 132 -3.26 35.03 2.20
C PHE A 132 -3.86 35.57 3.51
N GLY A 133 -4.30 34.64 4.38
CA GLY A 133 -4.74 34.97 5.75
C GLY A 133 -4.63 33.81 6.76
N GLN A 134 -4.70 32.55 6.33
CA GLN A 134 -4.45 31.41 7.23
C GLN A 134 -3.21 30.63 6.79
N ARG A 135 -2.25 30.46 7.70
CA ARG A 135 -1.15 29.51 7.53
C ARG A 135 -1.76 28.11 7.51
N SER A 136 -1.70 27.42 6.37
CA SER A 136 -1.99 25.99 6.34
C SER A 136 -1.01 25.28 7.29
N LEU A 137 -1.54 24.52 8.23
CA LEU A 137 -0.75 23.60 9.06
C LEU A 137 -0.49 22.27 8.33
N ALA A 138 -1.06 22.07 7.15
CA ALA A 138 -0.83 20.85 6.39
C ALA A 138 0.63 20.78 5.96
N THR A 139 1.23 19.64 6.26
CA THR A 139 2.65 19.37 6.11
C THR A 139 2.87 18.34 5.02
N GLY A 140 4.03 18.41 4.36
CA GLY A 140 4.46 17.37 3.44
C GLY A 140 5.95 17.11 3.58
N PHE A 141 6.38 15.87 3.34
CA PHE A 141 7.80 15.52 3.20
C PHE A 141 7.99 14.62 1.99
N THR A 142 9.26 14.44 1.62
CA THR A 142 9.65 13.59 0.50
C THR A 142 10.56 12.47 1.01
N ILE A 143 10.29 11.24 0.56
CA ILE A 143 11.11 10.05 0.77
C ILE A 143 11.84 9.78 -0.54
N LEU A 144 13.17 9.94 -0.54
CA LEU A 144 14.00 9.73 -1.71
C LEU A 144 15.06 8.68 -1.42
N GLY A 145 15.30 7.77 -2.36
CA GLY A 145 16.32 6.75 -2.19
C GLY A 145 16.55 5.88 -3.41
N ILE A 146 17.50 4.96 -3.34
CA ILE A 146 17.78 4.01 -4.44
C ILE A 146 16.58 3.08 -4.65
N SER A 147 16.35 2.60 -5.87
CA SER A 147 15.35 1.56 -6.12
C SER A 147 15.71 0.26 -5.37
N GLY A 148 14.72 -0.44 -4.83
CA GLY A 148 14.91 -1.71 -4.13
C GLY A 148 15.35 -1.62 -2.66
N VAL A 149 15.44 -0.43 -2.06
CA VAL A 149 15.75 -0.31 -0.61
C VAL A 149 14.54 -0.54 0.31
N GLY A 150 13.32 -0.65 -0.24
CA GLY A 150 12.10 -0.94 0.52
C GLY A 150 11.16 0.25 0.80
N LYS A 151 11.40 1.43 0.23
CA LYS A 151 10.59 2.65 0.47
C LYS A 151 9.08 2.44 0.38
N SER A 152 8.59 1.92 -0.74
CA SER A 152 7.15 1.74 -0.98
C SER A 152 6.54 0.72 -0.03
N THR A 153 7.24 -0.41 0.19
CA THR A 153 6.84 -1.43 1.17
C THR A 153 6.75 -0.85 2.57
N ALA A 154 7.77 -0.11 3.01
CA ALA A 154 7.76 0.52 4.33
C ALA A 154 6.64 1.53 4.52
N VAL A 155 6.36 2.37 3.52
CA VAL A 155 5.22 3.30 3.59
C VAL A 155 3.90 2.54 3.68
N GLN A 156 3.75 1.44 2.94
CA GLN A 156 2.56 0.59 3.01
C GLN A 156 2.39 -0.06 4.38
N GLU A 157 3.45 -0.68 4.93
CA GLU A 157 3.40 -1.33 6.24
C GLU A 157 3.14 -0.33 7.38
N ILE A 158 3.79 0.85 7.34
CA ILE A 158 3.57 1.90 8.34
C ILE A 158 2.14 2.44 8.27
N LEU A 159 1.60 2.66 7.07
CA LEU A 159 0.21 3.11 6.93
C LEU A 159 -0.80 2.04 7.35
N ASN A 160 -0.47 0.75 7.19
CA ASN A 160 -1.29 -0.35 7.70
C ASN A 160 -1.40 -0.39 9.22
N LEU A 161 -0.53 0.30 9.96
CA LEU A 161 -0.71 0.51 11.41
C LEU A 161 -1.95 1.35 11.74
N TYR A 162 -2.51 2.04 10.73
CA TYR A 162 -3.71 2.87 10.83
C TYR A 162 -4.84 2.24 9.98
N PRO A 163 -6.08 2.16 10.50
CA PRO A 163 -7.23 1.80 9.67
C PRO A 163 -7.30 2.71 8.44
N GLN A 164 -7.56 2.14 7.26
CA GLN A 164 -7.69 2.94 6.06
C GLN A 164 -8.94 3.81 6.12
N VAL A 165 -10.06 3.24 6.56
CA VAL A 165 -11.34 3.95 6.67
C VAL A 165 -11.91 3.81 8.07
N ILE A 166 -12.39 4.92 8.63
CA ILE A 166 -13.08 4.97 9.90
C ILE A 166 -14.48 5.55 9.66
N TYR A 167 -15.52 4.84 10.11
CA TYR A 167 -16.90 5.27 10.06
C TYR A 167 -17.32 5.86 11.41
N HIS A 168 -17.78 7.10 11.38
CA HIS A 168 -18.27 7.82 12.56
C HIS A 168 -19.78 7.84 12.49
N ASN A 169 -20.42 7.51 13.62
CA ASN A 169 -21.88 7.58 13.77
C ASN A 169 -22.30 8.53 14.90
N ARG A 170 -21.49 8.61 15.97
CA ARG A 170 -21.76 9.42 17.15
C ARG A 170 -20.46 9.93 17.76
N TYR A 171 -20.45 11.15 18.28
CA TYR A 171 -19.32 11.73 18.98
C TYR A 171 -19.82 12.68 20.07
N GLY A 172 -19.27 12.61 21.29
CA GLY A 172 -19.67 13.49 22.39
C GLY A 172 -21.18 13.47 22.72
N GLY A 173 -21.86 12.34 22.50
CA GLY A 173 -23.30 12.21 22.69
C GLY A 173 -24.17 12.77 21.55
N GLN A 174 -23.57 13.33 20.50
CA GLN A 174 -24.25 13.86 19.32
C GLN A 174 -24.11 12.90 18.14
N ASN A 175 -25.07 12.93 17.20
CA ASN A 175 -24.94 12.20 15.95
C ASN A 175 -23.87 12.87 15.07
N LEU A 176 -22.92 12.07 14.59
CA LEU A 176 -21.85 12.52 13.70
C LEU A 176 -21.67 11.47 12.60
N THR A 177 -22.44 11.58 11.53
CA THR A 177 -22.36 10.68 10.38
C THR A 177 -21.27 11.15 9.42
N LEU A 178 -20.11 10.51 9.49
CA LEU A 178 -18.92 10.96 8.77
C LEU A 178 -18.06 9.76 8.37
N THR A 179 -17.49 9.84 7.17
CA THR A 179 -16.43 8.93 6.72
C THR A 179 -15.10 9.64 6.82
N GLN A 180 -14.16 8.98 7.48
CA GLN A 180 -12.76 9.38 7.55
C GLN A 180 -11.92 8.40 6.75
N LEU A 181 -11.22 8.88 5.72
CA LEU A 181 -10.20 8.14 4.98
C LEU A 181 -8.83 8.54 5.53
N VAL A 182 -8.19 7.70 6.33
CA VAL A 182 -6.94 8.07 7.03
C VAL A 182 -5.79 8.26 6.06
N TRP A 183 -5.67 7.39 5.06
CA TRP A 183 -4.60 7.47 4.08
C TRP A 183 -5.06 7.01 2.69
N LEU A 184 -4.41 7.56 1.66
CA LEU A 184 -4.56 7.14 0.28
C LEU A 184 -3.20 7.12 -0.40
N ILE A 185 -2.86 6.00 -1.04
CA ILE A 185 -1.63 5.86 -1.83
C ILE A 185 -2.00 5.85 -3.31
N LEU A 186 -1.36 6.70 -4.10
CA LEU A 186 -1.47 6.74 -5.55
C LEU A 186 -0.08 6.65 -6.17
N GLU A 187 0.05 5.87 -7.25
CA GLU A 187 1.22 5.99 -8.10
C GLU A 187 1.10 7.23 -9.00
N CYS A 188 2.23 7.92 -9.18
CA CYS A 188 2.35 8.95 -10.20
C CYS A 188 2.05 8.35 -11.59
N PRO A 189 1.15 8.95 -12.39
CA PRO A 189 0.83 8.45 -13.72
C PRO A 189 2.06 8.26 -14.61
N ALA A 190 2.03 7.27 -15.52
CA ALA A 190 3.15 6.98 -16.42
C ALA A 190 3.48 8.15 -17.36
N ASP A 191 2.48 8.94 -17.73
CA ASP A 191 2.59 10.17 -18.52
C ASP A 191 2.88 11.41 -17.67
N GLY A 192 2.99 11.26 -16.33
CA GLY A 192 3.20 12.35 -15.38
C GLY A 192 2.07 13.39 -15.35
N SER A 193 0.90 13.11 -15.93
CA SER A 193 -0.12 14.13 -16.12
C SER A 193 -0.94 14.39 -14.85
N ILE A 194 -1.17 15.68 -14.54
CA ILE A 194 -2.08 16.10 -13.46
C ILE A 194 -3.49 15.53 -13.70
N LYS A 195 -3.92 15.49 -14.96
CA LYS A 195 -5.21 14.90 -15.34
C LYS A 195 -5.28 13.43 -14.93
N GLY A 196 -4.26 12.64 -15.28
CA GLY A 196 -4.16 11.24 -14.89
C GLY A 196 -4.24 11.07 -13.37
N LEU A 197 -3.55 11.91 -12.61
CA LEU A 197 -3.58 11.82 -11.15
C LEU A 197 -4.96 12.14 -10.57
N CYS A 198 -5.64 13.18 -11.05
CA CYS A 198 -7.02 13.48 -10.62
C CYS A 198 -7.99 12.33 -10.93
N LEU A 199 -7.85 11.71 -12.10
CA LEU A 199 -8.68 10.55 -12.47
C LEU A 199 -8.41 9.36 -11.54
N ASN A 200 -7.14 9.04 -11.32
CA ASN A 200 -6.72 7.96 -10.42
C ASN A 200 -7.23 8.21 -8.99
N PHE A 201 -7.16 9.46 -8.51
CA PHE A 201 -7.70 9.85 -7.21
C PHE A 201 -9.19 9.50 -7.09
N PHE A 202 -10.04 9.96 -8.01
CA PHE A 202 -11.47 9.68 -7.91
C PHE A 202 -11.80 8.20 -8.09
N GLN A 203 -11.09 7.49 -8.98
CA GLN A 203 -11.27 6.05 -9.14
C GLN A 203 -10.87 5.29 -7.88
N ALA A 204 -9.80 5.71 -7.21
CA ALA A 204 -9.36 5.09 -5.98
C ALA A 204 -10.34 5.32 -4.82
N LEU A 205 -10.91 6.53 -4.73
CA LEU A 205 -11.99 6.80 -3.79
C LEU A 205 -13.21 5.92 -4.06
N ASP A 206 -13.63 5.79 -5.32
CA ASP A 206 -14.77 4.95 -5.69
C ASP A 206 -14.53 3.47 -5.38
N ASP A 207 -13.30 2.99 -5.58
CA ASP A 207 -12.93 1.61 -5.29
C ASP A 207 -12.86 1.32 -3.78
N ILE A 208 -12.30 2.25 -2.99
CA ILE A 208 -12.20 2.11 -1.54
C ILE A 208 -13.56 2.33 -0.88
N LEU A 209 -14.28 3.41 -1.22
CA LEU A 209 -15.47 3.86 -0.49
C LEU A 209 -16.78 3.42 -1.14
N SER A 210 -16.75 2.74 -2.30
CA SER A 210 -17.94 2.40 -3.09
C SER A 210 -18.78 3.63 -3.48
N THR A 211 -18.09 4.74 -3.79
CA THR A 211 -18.70 6.00 -4.26
C THR A 211 -18.78 6.08 -5.78
N ASN A 212 -19.21 7.23 -6.32
CA ASN A 212 -19.28 7.52 -7.75
C ASN A 212 -18.65 8.88 -8.14
N TYR A 213 -17.61 9.30 -7.41
CA TYR A 213 -16.89 10.53 -7.65
C TYR A 213 -16.25 10.58 -9.04
N TYR A 214 -15.79 9.47 -9.61
CA TYR A 214 -15.23 9.47 -10.96
C TYR A 214 -16.27 9.91 -11.99
N GLU A 215 -17.47 9.35 -11.92
CA GLU A 215 -18.57 9.74 -12.81
C GLU A 215 -18.99 11.20 -12.54
N LYS A 216 -19.26 11.53 -11.26
CA LYS A 216 -19.84 12.82 -10.85
C LYS A 216 -18.87 14.00 -10.98
N TYR A 217 -17.61 13.79 -10.60
CA TYR A 217 -16.60 14.84 -10.46
C TYR A 217 -15.57 14.88 -11.58
N ALA A 218 -15.25 13.75 -12.21
CA ALA A 218 -14.40 13.72 -13.40
C ALA A 218 -15.18 13.68 -14.73
N GLY A 219 -16.51 13.50 -14.67
CA GLY A 219 -17.35 13.43 -15.87
C GLY A 219 -16.96 12.28 -16.79
N ASN A 220 -16.61 11.13 -16.21
CA ASN A 220 -16.05 9.97 -16.93
C ASN A 220 -14.79 10.32 -17.74
N GLY A 221 -13.90 11.13 -17.16
CA GLY A 221 -12.64 11.55 -17.78
C GLY A 221 -12.72 12.72 -18.76
N ARG A 222 -13.91 13.28 -18.96
CA ARG A 222 -14.14 14.38 -19.93
C ARG A 222 -13.74 15.75 -19.39
N ARG A 223 -13.78 15.95 -18.06
CA ARG A 223 -13.43 17.23 -17.45
C ARG A 223 -11.94 17.54 -17.56
N THR A 224 -11.66 18.83 -17.60
CA THR A 224 -10.31 19.40 -17.55
C THR A 224 -9.76 19.36 -16.13
N VAL A 225 -8.44 19.53 -15.98
CA VAL A 225 -7.79 19.61 -14.66
C VAL A 225 -8.38 20.72 -13.81
N ASN A 226 -8.56 21.92 -14.39
CA ASN A 226 -9.10 23.08 -13.68
C ASN A 226 -10.53 22.84 -13.19
N GLU A 227 -11.34 22.10 -13.95
CA GLU A 227 -12.69 21.71 -13.51
C GLU A 227 -12.66 20.66 -12.41
N MET A 228 -11.71 19.71 -12.44
CA MET A 228 -11.61 18.63 -11.45
C MET A 228 -11.02 19.08 -10.12
N MET A 229 -10.10 20.05 -10.12
CA MET A 229 -9.39 20.52 -8.94
C MET A 229 -10.30 20.91 -7.77
N PRO A 230 -11.32 21.77 -7.95
CA PRO A 230 -12.25 22.10 -6.87
C PRO A 230 -13.04 20.89 -6.35
N TYR A 231 -13.33 19.91 -7.22
CA TYR A 231 -14.04 18.70 -6.79
C TYR A 231 -13.13 17.72 -6.05
N MET A 232 -11.85 17.66 -6.40
CA MET A 232 -10.87 16.87 -5.65
C MET A 232 -10.73 17.43 -4.24
N ALA A 233 -10.65 18.76 -4.10
CA ALA A 233 -10.66 19.45 -2.81
C ALA A 233 -11.90 19.14 -1.99
N LEU A 234 -13.07 19.24 -2.62
CA LEU A 234 -14.35 18.95 -1.95
C LEU A 234 -14.44 17.48 -1.52
N ALA A 235 -14.08 16.55 -2.40
CA ALA A 235 -14.11 15.11 -2.09
C ALA A 235 -13.19 14.79 -0.92
N ALA A 236 -11.93 15.24 -0.97
CA ALA A 236 -10.96 14.99 0.08
C ALA A 236 -11.34 15.63 1.43
N SER A 237 -11.99 16.80 1.40
CA SER A 237 -12.51 17.44 2.62
C SER A 237 -13.68 16.67 3.21
N ASN A 238 -14.64 16.24 2.38
CA ASN A 238 -15.84 15.52 2.81
C ASN A 238 -15.53 14.13 3.42
N ILE A 239 -14.50 13.46 2.91
CA ILE A 239 -14.05 12.15 3.42
C ILE A 239 -12.93 12.28 4.45
N HIS A 240 -12.58 13.51 4.88
CA HIS A 240 -11.53 13.77 5.87
C HIS A 240 -10.23 13.01 5.56
N LEU A 241 -9.72 13.17 4.32
CA LEU A 241 -8.51 12.49 3.88
C LEU A 241 -7.31 12.85 4.77
N GLY A 242 -6.76 11.92 5.54
CA GLY A 242 -5.69 12.19 6.51
C GLY A 242 -4.35 12.50 5.86
N VAL A 243 -3.88 11.64 4.96
CA VAL A 243 -2.65 11.84 4.18
C VAL A 243 -2.79 11.27 2.77
N LEU A 244 -2.20 11.97 1.79
CA LEU A 244 -2.08 11.52 0.41
C LEU A 244 -0.62 11.18 0.10
N VAL A 245 -0.32 9.92 -0.17
CA VAL A 245 0.99 9.47 -0.64
C VAL A 245 0.98 9.39 -2.16
N ILE A 246 1.96 10.02 -2.79
CA ILE A 246 2.23 9.91 -4.23
C ILE A 246 3.55 9.17 -4.41
N ASP A 247 3.48 7.94 -4.87
CA ASP A 247 4.66 7.11 -5.16
C ASP A 247 5.15 7.31 -6.60
N GLU A 248 6.36 6.85 -6.89
CA GLU A 248 6.99 6.88 -8.21
C GLU A 248 7.15 8.30 -8.80
N ILE A 249 7.41 9.31 -7.96
CA ILE A 249 7.49 10.72 -8.43
C ILE A 249 8.61 10.98 -9.44
N GLN A 250 9.60 10.08 -9.55
CA GLN A 250 10.60 10.14 -10.62
C GLN A 250 9.98 10.06 -12.02
N ARG A 251 8.74 9.55 -12.18
CA ARG A 251 8.03 9.57 -13.46
C ARG A 251 7.86 11.00 -14.01
N LEU A 252 7.84 12.01 -13.14
CA LEU A 252 7.76 13.42 -13.53
C LEU A 252 9.02 13.91 -14.26
N THR A 253 10.18 13.25 -14.13
CA THR A 253 11.40 13.64 -14.86
C THR A 253 11.28 13.38 -16.37
N LYS A 254 10.27 12.61 -16.80
CA LYS A 254 9.96 12.40 -18.23
C LYS A 254 9.25 13.60 -18.85
N LEU A 255 8.75 14.52 -18.04
CA LEU A 255 8.10 15.74 -18.51
C LEU A 255 9.14 16.81 -18.87
N ASN A 256 8.76 17.67 -19.82
CA ASN A 256 9.50 18.90 -20.07
C ASN A 256 9.50 19.81 -18.83
N ILE A 257 10.43 20.77 -18.78
CA ILE A 257 10.64 21.69 -17.64
C ILE A 257 9.33 22.31 -17.12
N GLY A 258 8.53 22.90 -18.01
CA GLY A 258 7.24 23.50 -17.61
C GLY A 258 6.10 22.50 -17.32
N GLY A 259 6.32 21.20 -17.49
CA GLY A 259 5.36 20.14 -17.19
C GLY A 259 5.43 19.69 -15.73
N TYR A 260 6.63 19.40 -15.22
CA TYR A 260 6.79 19.01 -13.83
C TYR A 260 6.60 20.19 -12.86
N GLU A 261 6.95 21.43 -13.26
CA GLU A 261 6.67 22.64 -12.46
C GLU A 261 5.17 22.76 -12.14
N LYS A 262 4.31 22.58 -13.14
CA LYS A 262 2.85 22.58 -12.95
C LYS A 262 2.37 21.48 -12.00
N MET A 263 3.05 20.33 -11.99
CA MET A 263 2.73 19.23 -11.07
C MET A 263 3.11 19.59 -9.63
N LEU A 264 4.27 20.23 -9.43
CA LEU A 264 4.70 20.69 -8.12
C LEU A 264 3.78 21.79 -7.59
N ASP A 265 3.37 22.73 -8.45
CA ASP A 265 2.34 23.73 -8.13
C ASP A 265 1.02 23.07 -7.73
N PHE A 266 0.61 22.01 -8.44
CA PHE A 266 -0.58 21.23 -8.10
C PHE A 266 -0.46 20.64 -6.68
N PHE A 267 0.66 20.00 -6.32
CA PHE A 267 0.87 19.50 -4.96
C PHE A 267 0.90 20.63 -3.92
N GLY A 268 1.52 21.76 -4.25
CA GLY A 268 1.50 22.96 -3.41
C GLY A 268 0.08 23.48 -3.16
N GLN A 269 -0.80 23.42 -4.17
CA GLN A 269 -2.21 23.77 -4.01
C GLN A 269 -2.96 22.75 -3.13
N LEU A 270 -2.65 21.45 -3.21
CA LEU A 270 -3.25 20.46 -2.30
C LEU A 270 -2.91 20.77 -0.83
N ILE A 271 -1.65 21.12 -0.55
CA ILE A 271 -1.18 21.38 0.81
C ILE A 271 -1.65 22.74 1.31
N ASN A 272 -1.43 23.80 0.53
CA ASN A 272 -1.69 25.18 0.98
C ASN A 272 -3.17 25.56 0.88
N THR A 273 -3.84 25.14 -0.19
CA THR A 273 -5.21 25.55 -0.44
C THR A 273 -6.20 24.57 0.18
N ILE A 274 -5.98 23.26 0.03
CA ILE A 274 -6.93 22.25 0.54
C ILE A 274 -6.61 21.86 1.98
N GLY A 275 -5.33 21.92 2.39
CA GLY A 275 -4.91 21.54 3.73
C GLY A 275 -4.74 20.04 3.92
N ILE A 276 -4.48 19.29 2.84
CA ILE A 276 -4.23 17.84 2.90
C ILE A 276 -2.72 17.63 3.03
N PRO A 277 -2.27 16.86 4.02
CA PRO A 277 -0.90 16.38 4.07
C PRO A 277 -0.54 15.52 2.84
N VAL A 278 0.58 15.83 2.19
CA VAL A 278 1.03 15.10 0.99
C VAL A 278 2.46 14.58 1.21
N VAL A 279 2.65 13.29 1.01
CA VAL A 279 3.97 12.64 1.05
C VAL A 279 4.35 12.20 -0.35
N LEU A 280 5.55 12.55 -0.78
CA LEU A 280 6.08 12.17 -2.08
C LEU A 280 7.12 11.07 -1.92
N VAL A 281 7.02 9.98 -2.67
CA VAL A 281 7.96 8.85 -2.62
C VAL A 281 8.55 8.64 -4.01
N GLY A 282 9.87 8.53 -4.09
CA GLY A 282 10.52 8.29 -5.38
C GLY A 282 12.02 8.07 -5.29
N THR A 283 12.67 7.96 -6.45
CA THR A 283 14.12 7.72 -6.54
C THR A 283 14.94 9.00 -6.57
N TYR A 284 16.27 8.89 -6.41
CA TYR A 284 17.18 10.05 -6.50
C TYR A 284 17.05 10.87 -7.79
N LYS A 285 16.53 10.29 -8.89
CA LYS A 285 16.24 11.06 -10.12
C LYS A 285 15.28 12.21 -9.87
N ALA A 286 14.30 12.00 -8.99
CA ALA A 286 13.33 13.01 -8.63
C ALA A 286 13.97 14.20 -7.89
N TRP A 287 15.18 14.06 -7.35
CA TRP A 287 15.89 15.16 -6.68
C TRP A 287 16.07 16.37 -7.61
N SER A 288 16.33 16.13 -8.90
CA SER A 288 16.57 17.19 -9.90
C SER A 288 15.36 18.08 -10.16
N ILE A 289 14.15 17.53 -10.06
CA ILE A 289 12.90 18.26 -10.30
C ILE A 289 12.34 18.88 -9.02
N LEU A 290 12.75 18.40 -7.84
CA LEU A 290 12.31 18.92 -6.54
C LEU A 290 13.06 20.22 -6.20
N GLY A 291 12.74 21.29 -6.95
CA GLY A 291 13.36 22.62 -6.90
C GLY A 291 13.24 23.40 -5.59
N SER A 292 13.59 24.68 -5.62
CA SER A 292 13.55 25.61 -4.47
C SER A 292 12.15 25.92 -3.95
N GLU A 293 11.11 25.83 -4.78
CA GLU A 293 9.71 26.13 -4.40
C GLU A 293 9.10 25.01 -3.55
N PHE A 294 9.32 23.75 -3.91
CA PHE A 294 8.92 22.62 -3.06
C PHE A 294 9.71 22.60 -1.74
N ARG A 295 10.93 23.14 -1.74
CA ARG A 295 11.76 23.38 -0.54
C ARG A 295 11.07 24.30 0.48
N GLN A 296 10.14 25.17 0.06
CA GLN A 296 9.36 26.01 0.98
C GLN A 296 8.22 25.25 1.64
N ILE A 297 7.55 24.35 0.91
CA ILE A 297 6.54 23.42 1.43
C ILE A 297 7.16 22.47 2.47
N ARG A 298 8.40 22.00 2.19
CA ARG A 298 9.20 21.16 3.10
C ARG A 298 9.59 21.83 4.42
N ARG A 299 9.68 23.17 4.47
CA ARG A 299 10.06 23.93 5.68
C ARG A 299 8.93 24.08 6.69
N GLY A 300 7.67 23.92 6.27
CA GLY A 300 6.51 24.06 7.18
C GLY A 300 6.43 22.97 8.25
N THR A 301 7.14 21.86 8.07
CA THR A 301 7.00 20.65 8.90
C THR A 301 8.06 20.55 10.01
N GLY A 302 9.22 21.19 9.84
CA GLY A 302 10.40 20.95 10.67
C GLY A 302 10.96 19.52 10.60
N GLN A 303 10.42 18.65 9.74
CA GLN A 303 10.79 17.23 9.64
C GLN A 303 11.86 16.96 8.56
N GLY A 304 12.12 17.88 7.63
CA GLY A 304 13.18 17.72 6.62
C GLY A 304 12.91 16.63 5.55
N ASP A 305 13.83 16.51 4.60
CA ASP A 305 13.83 15.45 3.57
C ASP A 305 14.28 14.12 4.20
N PHE A 306 13.57 13.03 3.91
CA PHE A 306 13.95 11.68 4.34
C PHE A 306 14.73 11.01 3.21
N VAL A 307 16.05 11.06 3.30
CA VAL A 307 16.94 10.39 2.35
C VAL A 307 17.20 8.98 2.85
N TRP A 308 16.62 8.02 2.14
CA TRP A 308 16.76 6.60 2.41
C TRP A 308 17.84 6.03 1.51
N ASP A 309 19.06 5.99 2.03
CA ASP A 309 20.19 5.41 1.33
C ASP A 309 20.37 3.91 1.62
N ARG A 310 21.29 3.26 0.90
CA ARG A 310 21.70 1.87 1.17
C ARG A 310 22.28 1.74 2.58
N MET A 311 22.11 0.56 3.17
CA MET A 311 22.82 0.22 4.41
C MET A 311 24.32 0.14 4.15
N GLN A 312 25.13 0.60 5.09
CA GLN A 312 26.57 0.38 5.13
C GLN A 312 26.89 -0.97 5.78
N PRO A 313 28.06 -1.57 5.50
CA PRO A 313 28.38 -2.90 6.02
C PRO A 313 28.60 -2.89 7.53
N GLU A 314 28.93 -1.73 8.12
CA GLU A 314 29.07 -1.53 9.56
C GLU A 314 27.75 -1.18 10.26
N ASP A 315 26.65 -0.99 9.53
CA ASP A 315 25.37 -0.63 10.12
C ASP A 315 24.77 -1.83 10.88
N GLU A 316 24.25 -1.57 12.09
CA GLU A 316 23.53 -2.57 12.88
C GLU A 316 22.31 -3.11 12.12
N ASP A 317 21.63 -2.24 11.37
CA ASP A 317 20.49 -2.59 10.51
C ASP A 317 20.88 -3.64 9.43
N TRP A 318 22.08 -3.54 8.85
CA TRP A 318 22.59 -4.53 7.89
C TRP A 318 22.79 -5.89 8.56
N GLN A 319 23.42 -5.88 9.74
CA GLN A 319 23.65 -7.10 10.49
C GLN A 319 22.34 -7.78 10.87
N LEU A 320 21.36 -7.03 11.37
CA LEU A 320 20.04 -7.52 11.75
C LEU A 320 19.32 -8.18 10.56
N LEU A 321 19.33 -7.54 9.39
CA LEU A 321 18.74 -8.10 8.17
C LEU A 321 19.40 -9.43 7.78
N VAL A 322 20.73 -9.46 7.71
CA VAL A 322 21.44 -10.66 7.24
C VAL A 322 21.27 -11.80 8.24
N GLU A 323 21.28 -11.52 9.54
CA GLU A 323 21.03 -12.51 10.59
C GLU A 323 19.61 -13.10 10.49
N ALA A 324 18.61 -12.25 10.30
CA ALA A 324 17.24 -12.68 10.07
C ALA A 324 17.14 -13.60 8.84
N LEU A 325 17.71 -13.19 7.70
CA LEU A 325 17.73 -14.02 6.48
C LEU A 325 18.45 -15.35 6.72
N TRP A 326 19.59 -15.33 7.43
CA TRP A 326 20.43 -16.53 7.63
C TRP A 326 19.74 -17.63 8.45
N ALA A 327 18.70 -17.28 9.22
CA ALA A 327 17.87 -18.26 9.92
C ALA A 327 17.07 -19.16 8.95
N TYR A 328 16.75 -18.68 7.74
CA TYR A 328 15.92 -19.34 6.75
C TYR A 328 16.74 -20.08 5.68
N GLN A 329 17.49 -21.10 6.13
CA GLN A 329 18.26 -21.98 5.26
C GLN A 329 17.55 -23.32 5.00
N TYR A 330 17.26 -23.59 3.73
CA TYR A 330 16.63 -24.82 3.21
C TYR A 330 17.62 -25.77 2.53
N VAL A 331 18.92 -25.48 2.61
CA VAL A 331 19.99 -26.40 2.20
C VAL A 331 20.15 -27.54 3.24
N GLN A 332 20.62 -28.72 2.81
CA GLN A 332 20.82 -29.86 3.72
C GLN A 332 21.96 -29.65 4.73
N HIS A 333 22.98 -28.85 4.37
CA HIS A 333 24.11 -28.53 5.23
C HIS A 333 24.10 -27.04 5.61
N PRO A 334 23.18 -26.60 6.48
CA PRO A 334 23.10 -25.20 6.88
C PRO A 334 24.40 -24.75 7.57
N CYS A 335 24.79 -23.51 7.32
CA CYS A 335 26.03 -22.94 7.86
C CYS A 335 25.73 -21.72 8.74
N LYS A 336 26.55 -21.51 9.78
CA LYS A 336 26.48 -20.29 10.58
C LYS A 336 26.91 -19.09 9.73
N LEU A 337 26.29 -17.93 9.98
CA LEU A 337 26.70 -16.68 9.37
C LEU A 337 28.13 -16.35 9.82
N THR A 338 29.03 -16.19 8.85
CA THR A 338 30.40 -15.72 9.11
C THR A 338 30.55 -14.31 8.54
N LYS A 339 31.53 -13.55 9.06
CA LYS A 339 31.87 -12.23 8.50
C LYS A 339 32.21 -12.31 7.01
N GLU A 340 32.87 -13.39 6.58
CA GLU A 340 33.22 -13.62 5.17
C GLU A 340 31.97 -13.76 4.28
N LEU A 341 30.94 -14.47 4.76
CA LEU A 341 29.68 -14.65 4.04
C LEU A 341 28.85 -13.35 4.01
N SER A 342 28.75 -12.66 5.14
CA SER A 342 28.09 -11.34 5.21
C SER A 342 28.78 -10.33 4.28
N ASN A 343 30.11 -10.26 4.31
CA ASN A 343 30.89 -9.36 3.44
C ASN A 343 30.76 -9.73 1.97
N ALA A 344 30.69 -11.02 1.62
CA ALA A 344 30.46 -11.45 0.25
C ALA A 344 29.07 -11.04 -0.25
N LEU A 345 28.03 -11.21 0.57
CA LEU A 345 26.68 -10.78 0.25
C LEU A 345 26.62 -9.25 0.09
N TYR A 346 27.18 -8.51 1.06
CA TYR A 346 27.25 -7.06 1.02
C TYR A 346 28.00 -6.55 -0.21
N TYR A 347 29.14 -7.16 -0.53
CA TYR A 347 29.92 -6.76 -1.70
C TYR A 347 29.12 -6.91 -2.99
N GLU A 348 28.27 -7.93 -3.13
CA GLU A 348 27.47 -8.10 -4.34
C GLU A 348 26.19 -7.26 -4.37
N CYS A 349 25.49 -7.07 -3.24
CA CYS A 349 24.24 -6.29 -3.20
C CYS A 349 24.44 -4.79 -2.93
N GLN A 350 25.60 -4.40 -2.41
CA GLN A 350 25.94 -3.04 -2.01
C GLN A 350 25.00 -2.43 -0.96
N GLY A 351 24.45 -3.25 -0.05
CA GLY A 351 23.55 -2.80 1.02
C GLY A 351 22.12 -2.48 0.58
N ILE A 352 21.75 -2.87 -0.65
CA ILE A 352 20.38 -2.73 -1.15
C ILE A 352 19.58 -3.96 -0.71
N THR A 353 18.56 -3.73 0.13
CA THR A 353 17.71 -4.77 0.75
C THR A 353 17.18 -5.78 -0.26
N HIS A 354 16.55 -5.32 -1.33
CA HIS A 354 16.00 -6.21 -2.36
C HIS A 354 17.06 -7.14 -2.97
N PHE A 355 18.25 -6.63 -3.30
CA PHE A 355 19.31 -7.49 -3.84
C PHE A 355 19.88 -8.44 -2.80
N ALA A 356 19.96 -8.05 -1.53
CA ALA A 356 20.41 -8.94 -0.46
C ALA A 356 19.47 -10.15 -0.31
N ILE A 357 18.16 -9.91 -0.23
CA ILE A 357 17.13 -10.95 -0.11
C ILE A 357 17.16 -11.88 -1.34
N ILE A 358 17.18 -11.31 -2.54
CA ILE A 358 17.15 -12.07 -3.79
C ILE A 358 18.44 -12.89 -3.97
N LEU A 359 19.61 -12.32 -3.69
CA LEU A 359 20.87 -13.06 -3.75
C LEU A 359 20.90 -14.22 -2.76
N PHE A 360 20.41 -14.01 -1.54
CA PHE A 360 20.35 -15.06 -0.53
C PHE A 360 19.42 -16.21 -0.98
N MET A 361 18.22 -15.88 -1.44
CA MET A 361 17.27 -16.86 -1.99
C MET A 361 17.89 -17.66 -3.15
N LEU A 362 18.45 -16.96 -4.14
CA LEU A 362 18.99 -17.59 -5.34
C LEU A 362 20.30 -18.36 -5.07
N ALA A 363 21.09 -17.97 -4.07
CA ALA A 363 22.22 -18.74 -3.59
C ALA A 363 21.79 -20.09 -3.01
N GLN A 364 20.65 -20.14 -2.31
CA GLN A 364 20.08 -21.40 -1.85
C GLN A 364 19.59 -22.26 -3.01
N VAL A 365 18.85 -21.66 -3.96
CA VAL A 365 18.40 -22.35 -5.18
C VAL A 365 19.57 -23.03 -5.86
N ARG A 366 20.65 -22.28 -6.12
CA ARG A 366 21.85 -22.82 -6.77
C ARG A 366 22.58 -23.87 -5.92
N ALA A 367 22.66 -23.70 -4.61
CA ALA A 367 23.27 -24.70 -3.73
C ALA A 367 22.50 -26.04 -3.76
N ILE A 368 21.17 -25.97 -3.85
CA ILE A 368 20.28 -27.14 -3.95
C ILE A 368 20.39 -27.79 -5.33
N THR A 369 20.40 -27.00 -6.41
CA THR A 369 20.41 -27.53 -7.78
C THR A 369 21.74 -28.17 -8.15
N THR A 370 22.86 -27.60 -7.70
CA THR A 370 24.21 -28.13 -7.96
C THR A 370 24.64 -29.25 -7.00
N GLY A 371 23.79 -29.63 -6.03
CA GLY A 371 24.10 -30.65 -5.03
C GLY A 371 25.19 -30.25 -4.02
N VAL A 372 25.72 -29.02 -4.06
CA VAL A 372 26.68 -28.52 -3.07
C VAL A 372 26.05 -28.45 -1.68
N GLU A 373 24.73 -28.21 -1.61
CA GLU A 373 23.89 -28.27 -0.41
C GLU A 373 24.39 -27.39 0.75
N LYS A 374 25.12 -26.32 0.43
CA LYS A 374 25.66 -25.36 1.38
C LYS A 374 25.87 -24.00 0.73
N ILE A 375 25.50 -22.93 1.43
CA ILE A 375 25.79 -21.57 0.96
C ILE A 375 27.28 -21.28 1.14
N THR A 376 27.94 -20.85 0.06
CA THR A 376 29.36 -20.49 0.05
C THR A 376 29.59 -19.14 -0.63
N VAL A 377 30.73 -18.51 -0.34
CA VAL A 377 31.15 -17.27 -1.03
C VAL A 377 31.20 -17.46 -2.55
N GLY A 378 31.62 -18.63 -3.03
CA GLY A 378 31.66 -18.95 -4.47
C GLY A 378 30.27 -18.96 -5.10
N ILE A 379 29.27 -19.52 -4.40
CA ILE A 379 27.88 -19.53 -4.87
C ILE A 379 27.28 -18.12 -4.87
N ILE A 380 27.48 -17.33 -3.81
CA ILE A 380 26.98 -15.94 -3.76
C ILE A 380 27.52 -15.14 -4.96
N LYS A 381 28.83 -15.22 -5.21
CA LYS A 381 29.48 -14.53 -6.33
C LYS A 381 29.00 -15.04 -7.69
N SER A 382 28.80 -16.35 -7.84
CA SER A 382 28.31 -16.91 -9.11
C SER A 382 26.88 -16.45 -9.39
N VAL A 383 26.00 -16.47 -8.39
CA VAL A 383 24.60 -16.02 -8.51
C VAL A 383 24.55 -14.53 -8.84
N ALA A 384 25.32 -13.71 -8.13
CA ALA A 384 25.42 -12.28 -8.44
C ALA A 384 25.91 -12.02 -9.87
N LYS A 385 26.84 -12.85 -10.37
CA LYS A 385 27.33 -12.76 -11.75
C LYS A 385 26.23 -13.03 -12.78
N ASP A 386 25.26 -13.87 -12.48
CA ASP A 386 24.24 -14.28 -13.44
C ASP A 386 22.98 -13.42 -13.31
N CYS A 387 22.49 -13.21 -12.09
CA CYS A 387 21.20 -12.55 -11.82
C CYS A 387 21.28 -11.01 -11.83
N LEU A 388 22.39 -10.42 -11.36
CA LEU A 388 22.54 -8.97 -11.22
C LEU A 388 23.12 -8.30 -12.46
N ARG A 389 22.98 -8.91 -13.65
CA ARG A 389 23.57 -8.41 -14.89
C ARG A 389 23.11 -6.98 -15.23
N THR A 390 21.83 -6.70 -15.09
CA THR A 390 21.25 -5.38 -15.37
C THR A 390 21.61 -4.36 -14.28
N ALA A 391 21.67 -4.82 -13.02
CA ALA A 391 22.03 -3.99 -11.87
C ALA A 391 23.53 -3.66 -11.79
N ARG A 392 24.40 -4.42 -12.50
CA ARG A 392 25.85 -4.36 -12.36
C ARG A 392 26.45 -2.98 -12.56
N LYS A 393 25.92 -2.18 -13.49
CA LYS A 393 26.40 -0.81 -13.70
C LYS A 393 26.23 0.04 -12.44
N ILE A 394 25.04 -0.03 -11.83
CA ILE A 394 24.70 0.70 -10.60
C ILE A 394 25.49 0.16 -9.42
N LEU A 395 25.56 -1.16 -9.27
CA LEU A 395 26.32 -1.78 -8.18
C LEU A 395 27.81 -1.43 -8.28
N ASN A 396 28.38 -1.38 -9.48
CA ASN A 396 29.77 -0.96 -9.67
C ASN A 396 29.97 0.53 -9.37
N ALA A 397 29.02 1.39 -9.75
CA ALA A 397 29.05 2.82 -9.39
C ALA A 397 28.96 3.03 -7.86
N LEU A 398 28.16 2.21 -7.18
CA LEU A 398 28.05 2.19 -5.71
C LEU A 398 29.34 1.70 -5.05
N LYS A 399 30.02 0.71 -5.65
CA LYS A 399 31.35 0.22 -5.19
C LYS A 399 32.43 1.30 -5.32
N SER A 400 32.38 2.08 -6.40
CA SER A 400 33.37 3.14 -6.66
C SER A 400 33.08 4.46 -5.94
N GLY A 401 31.89 4.61 -5.33
CA GLY A 401 31.48 5.82 -4.62
C GLY A 401 31.21 7.03 -5.53
N ASN A 402 31.00 6.81 -6.83
CA ASN A 402 30.82 7.91 -7.78
C ASN A 402 29.36 8.40 -7.80
N LEU A 403 29.09 9.47 -7.05
CA LEU A 403 27.76 10.10 -6.93
C LEU A 403 27.21 10.68 -8.25
N GLU A 404 28.07 11.03 -9.21
CA GLU A 404 27.65 11.54 -10.53
C GLU A 404 27.00 10.44 -11.38
N ASP A 405 27.52 9.21 -11.28
CA ASP A 405 27.00 8.05 -12.02
C ASP A 405 25.61 7.64 -11.51
N LEU A 406 25.34 7.81 -10.21
CA LEU A 406 24.06 7.47 -9.58
C LEU A 406 22.91 8.36 -10.03
N LYS A 407 23.16 9.63 -10.34
CA LYS A 407 22.14 10.56 -10.86
C LYS A 407 21.66 10.17 -12.26
N ASN A 408 22.52 9.55 -13.05
CA ASN A 408 22.27 9.19 -14.45
C ASN A 408 21.82 7.74 -14.64
N CYS A 409 21.85 6.92 -13.59
CA CYS A 409 21.52 5.51 -13.69
C CYS A 409 20.00 5.28 -13.83
N GLU A 410 19.60 4.55 -14.87
CA GLU A 410 18.23 4.08 -15.08
C GLU A 410 17.79 3.13 -13.94
N ASP A 411 16.50 3.08 -13.61
CA ASP A 411 16.04 2.26 -12.48
C ASP A 411 16.36 0.80 -12.78
N VAL A 412 16.91 0.06 -11.81
CA VAL A 412 17.24 -1.35 -12.04
C VAL A 412 15.95 -2.10 -12.36
N LEU A 413 15.89 -2.72 -13.53
CA LEU A 413 14.80 -3.62 -13.89
C LEU A 413 14.72 -4.78 -12.90
N ALA A 414 13.50 -5.15 -12.54
CA ALA A 414 13.23 -6.30 -11.68
C ALA A 414 14.00 -7.54 -12.18
N ILE A 415 14.59 -8.29 -11.26
CA ILE A 415 15.25 -9.57 -11.57
C ILE A 415 14.14 -10.55 -11.96
N ASP A 416 14.28 -11.19 -13.13
CA ASP A 416 13.35 -12.22 -13.57
C ASP A 416 13.60 -13.52 -12.80
N LEU A 417 12.94 -13.62 -11.64
CA LEU A 417 13.08 -14.73 -10.70
C LEU A 417 12.62 -16.05 -11.30
N GLU A 418 11.48 -16.04 -11.99
CA GLU A 418 10.89 -17.23 -12.60
C GLU A 418 11.85 -17.82 -13.64
N LYS A 419 12.39 -16.97 -14.52
CA LYS A 419 13.36 -17.41 -15.52
C LYS A 419 14.59 -18.04 -14.88
N PHE A 420 15.15 -17.42 -13.85
CA PHE A 420 16.34 -17.96 -13.19
C PHE A 420 16.06 -19.30 -12.51
N ILE A 421 14.92 -19.42 -11.81
CA ILE A 421 14.54 -20.68 -11.15
C ILE A 421 14.31 -21.78 -12.20
N CYS A 422 13.66 -21.48 -13.31
CA CYS A 422 13.50 -22.43 -14.42
C CYS A 422 14.86 -22.86 -14.99
N GLU A 423 15.77 -21.92 -15.27
CA GLU A 423 17.12 -22.24 -15.78
C GLU A 423 17.93 -23.14 -14.82
N GLU A 424 17.75 -22.98 -13.51
CA GLU A 424 18.39 -23.85 -12.52
C GLU A 424 17.67 -25.21 -12.36
N GLN A 425 16.36 -25.27 -12.57
CA GLN A 425 15.58 -26.52 -12.60
C GLN A 425 15.88 -27.36 -13.84
N ASP A 426 16.09 -26.74 -15.00
CA ASP A 426 16.47 -27.45 -16.22
C ASP A 426 17.82 -28.15 -16.06
N LYS A 427 18.79 -27.52 -15.38
CA LYS A 427 20.09 -28.16 -15.04
C LYS A 427 19.91 -29.40 -14.16
N LEU A 428 18.97 -29.37 -13.22
CA LEU A 428 18.63 -30.54 -12.41
C LEU A 428 18.05 -31.68 -13.26
N LEU A 429 17.29 -31.37 -14.31
CA LEU A 429 16.73 -32.37 -15.21
C LEU A 429 17.82 -32.96 -16.11
N ASP A 430 18.69 -32.13 -16.67
CA ASP A 430 19.79 -32.55 -17.56
C ASP A 430 20.81 -33.43 -16.82
N GLU A 431 21.21 -33.09 -15.59
CA GLU A 431 22.11 -33.93 -14.77
C GLU A 431 21.46 -35.27 -14.37
N ASN A 432 20.14 -35.32 -14.20
CA ASN A 432 19.42 -36.57 -13.93
C ASN A 432 19.31 -37.46 -15.17
N VAL A 433 19.27 -36.89 -16.38
CA VAL A 433 19.28 -37.63 -17.65
C VAL A 433 20.69 -38.18 -17.93
N GLU A 434 21.75 -37.39 -17.74
CA GLU A 434 23.14 -37.87 -17.89
C GLU A 434 23.48 -38.98 -16.88
N ASN A 435 22.97 -38.90 -15.64
CA ASN A 435 23.15 -39.96 -14.64
C ASN A 435 22.30 -41.22 -14.88
N GLN A 436 21.27 -41.15 -15.74
CA GLN A 436 20.47 -42.32 -16.16
C GLN A 436 21.10 -43.05 -17.36
N GLU A 437 21.92 -42.40 -18.18
CA GLU A 437 22.56 -43.02 -19.35
C GLU A 437 23.81 -43.89 -19.04
N ILE A 438 24.26 -43.99 -17.78
CA ILE A 438 25.42 -44.83 -17.38
C ILE A 438 25.01 -46.07 -16.54
N LYS A 439 23.80 -46.61 -16.71
CA LYS A 439 23.44 -47.94 -16.18
C LYS A 439 22.92 -48.87 -17.27
N GLU A 440 23.79 -49.29 -18.17
CA GLU A 440 23.53 -50.45 -19.04
C GLU A 440 23.95 -51.76 -18.35
N ALA A 441 22.97 -52.63 -18.08
CA ALA A 441 22.94 -54.08 -18.36
C ALA A 441 21.82 -54.80 -17.56
N PRO A 442 21.31 -55.98 -17.98
CA PRO A 442 20.98 -56.44 -19.33
C PRO A 442 19.45 -56.71 -19.47
N SER A 443 19.05 -56.85 -20.73
CA SER A 443 17.71 -57.11 -21.24
C SER A 443 17.03 -58.39 -20.74
N GLN A 444 15.86 -58.25 -20.10
CA GLN A 444 14.75 -59.23 -20.17
C GLN A 444 13.39 -58.50 -20.12
N ILE A 445 12.66 -58.55 -21.23
CA ILE A 445 11.29 -58.07 -21.37
C ILE A 445 10.35 -59.26 -21.20
N PRO A 446 9.26 -59.12 -20.44
CA PRO A 446 8.00 -59.76 -20.82
C PRO A 446 6.95 -58.71 -21.20
N ASN A 447 6.40 -58.89 -22.41
CA ASN A 447 5.27 -58.16 -22.97
C ASN A 447 4.08 -58.08 -22.02
N PHE A 448 3.43 -56.91 -21.96
CA PHE A 448 2.01 -56.85 -21.60
C PHE A 448 1.26 -55.89 -22.54
N ASP A 449 0.38 -56.50 -23.35
CA ASP A 449 -0.49 -55.86 -24.34
C ASP A 449 -1.64 -55.10 -23.67
N ILE A 450 -1.84 -53.85 -24.09
CA ILE A 450 -3.05 -53.06 -23.81
C ILE A 450 -3.99 -53.21 -25.00
N LYS A 451 -5.01 -54.07 -24.86
CA LYS A 451 -6.35 -53.94 -25.48
C LYS A 451 -7.16 -55.20 -25.19
N GLN A 452 -8.12 -55.11 -24.26
CA GLN A 452 -9.44 -55.72 -24.38
C GLN A 452 -10.36 -55.35 -23.20
N SER A 453 -11.66 -55.26 -23.52
CA SER A 453 -12.83 -55.17 -22.64
C SER A 453 -13.26 -53.80 -22.09
N ILE A 454 -13.90 -53.04 -22.99
CA ILE A 454 -15.19 -52.39 -22.68
C ILE A 454 -16.23 -53.50 -22.61
N THR A 455 -16.99 -53.63 -21.52
CA THR A 455 -18.44 -53.91 -21.48
C THR A 455 -18.96 -53.98 -20.04
N ASP A 456 -20.23 -53.61 -19.89
CA ASP A 456 -21.16 -53.87 -18.78
C ASP A 456 -21.32 -52.80 -17.67
N GLU A 457 -22.19 -51.83 -17.97
CA GLU A 457 -23.13 -51.22 -17.00
C GLU A 457 -24.10 -52.29 -16.44
N PRO A 458 -24.77 -51.98 -15.31
CA PRO A 458 -26.23 -51.93 -15.43
C PRO A 458 -26.90 -50.71 -14.79
N ASN A 459 -27.88 -50.20 -15.55
CA ASN A 459 -28.96 -49.30 -15.15
C ASN A 459 -29.93 -49.94 -14.14
N ILE A 460 -30.38 -49.17 -13.14
CA ILE A 460 -31.75 -49.22 -12.62
C ILE A 460 -32.27 -47.80 -12.45
N SER A 461 -33.42 -47.53 -13.06
CA SER A 461 -34.12 -46.26 -13.14
C SER A 461 -35.34 -46.20 -12.21
N ASN A 462 -35.67 -44.96 -11.82
CA ASN A 462 -36.99 -44.39 -11.54
C ASN A 462 -37.81 -44.85 -10.31
N SER A 463 -38.09 -43.88 -9.42
CA SER A 463 -39.47 -43.38 -9.29
C SER A 463 -39.53 -41.97 -8.68
N SER A 464 -40.48 -41.21 -9.22
CA SER A 464 -40.89 -39.87 -8.90
C SER A 464 -41.68 -39.77 -7.59
N ASN A 465 -41.56 -38.64 -6.87
CA ASN A 465 -42.73 -37.88 -6.40
C ASN A 465 -42.35 -36.53 -5.78
N ILE A 466 -42.82 -35.47 -6.45
CA ILE A 466 -42.96 -34.11 -5.95
C ILE A 466 -44.17 -34.08 -5.01
N LYS A 467 -43.99 -33.57 -3.78
CA LYS A 467 -45.04 -32.83 -3.03
C LYS A 467 -44.46 -32.08 -1.82
N ASN A 468 -44.50 -30.75 -1.94
CA ASN A 468 -44.78 -29.74 -0.91
C ASN A 468 -44.55 -30.10 0.57
N ARG A 469 -43.69 -29.32 1.26
CA ARG A 469 -44.07 -28.63 2.51
C ARG A 469 -43.03 -27.61 3.01
N LYS A 470 -43.48 -26.35 3.01
CA LYS A 470 -43.34 -25.29 4.02
C LYS A 470 -41.95 -24.87 4.52
N LYS A 471 -41.64 -23.59 4.21
CA LYS A 471 -40.78 -22.69 4.97
C LYS A 471 -41.08 -22.77 6.46
N SER A 472 -40.07 -23.06 7.28
CA SER A 472 -40.05 -22.74 8.71
C SER A 472 -39.09 -21.58 8.92
N GLN A 473 -39.65 -20.45 9.34
CA GLN A 473 -38.94 -19.31 9.91
C GLN A 473 -38.24 -19.76 11.20
N SER A 474 -36.95 -19.45 11.35
CA SER A 474 -36.27 -19.47 12.64
C SER A 474 -36.02 -18.02 13.06
N GLU A 475 -36.69 -17.65 14.15
CA GLU A 475 -36.70 -16.35 14.81
C GLU A 475 -35.29 -15.87 15.20
N PHE A 476 -34.87 -14.71 14.69
CA PHE A 476 -33.87 -13.90 15.39
C PHE A 476 -34.60 -12.99 16.37
N LYS A 477 -34.39 -13.26 17.66
CA LYS A 477 -34.88 -12.46 18.79
C LYS A 477 -34.54 -10.99 18.59
N THR A 478 -35.59 -10.19 18.46
CA THR A 478 -35.57 -8.73 18.42
C THR A 478 -35.26 -8.21 19.82
N LEU A 479 -34.08 -7.63 20.01
CA LEU A 479 -33.86 -6.66 21.09
C LEU A 479 -34.57 -5.37 20.66
N THR A 480 -35.65 -5.07 21.36
CA THR A 480 -36.47 -3.88 21.20
C THR A 480 -35.70 -2.64 21.69
N GLU A 481 -35.09 -1.92 20.77
CA GLU A 481 -34.90 -0.47 20.89
C GLU A 481 -35.78 0.20 19.83
N LYS A 482 -36.70 1.05 20.27
CA LYS A 482 -37.56 1.85 19.39
C LYS A 482 -36.68 2.76 18.53
N GLY A 483 -36.79 2.68 17.20
CA GLY A 483 -36.16 3.63 16.27
C GLY A 483 -34.90 3.15 15.54
N GLY A 484 -34.80 1.87 15.19
CA GLY A 484 -33.68 1.36 14.39
C GLY A 484 -33.67 1.89 12.94
N LEU A 485 -32.49 2.02 12.34
CA LEU A 485 -32.27 2.48 10.95
C LEU A 485 -33.12 1.71 9.91
N LEU A 486 -33.37 0.43 10.14
CA LEU A 486 -34.21 -0.43 9.29
C LEU A 486 -35.70 -0.04 9.34
N GLU A 487 -36.20 0.39 10.50
CA GLU A 487 -37.60 0.82 10.67
C GLU A 487 -37.84 2.16 9.95
N ILE A 488 -36.82 3.03 9.93
CA ILE A 488 -36.84 4.32 9.22
C ILE A 488 -36.87 4.09 7.70
N LEU A 489 -36.10 3.12 7.19
CA LEU A 489 -36.11 2.76 5.77
C LEU A 489 -37.43 2.11 5.33
N ASP A 490 -38.04 1.29 6.18
CA ASP A 490 -39.35 0.67 5.89
C ASP A 490 -40.48 1.72 5.89
N LYS A 491 -40.42 2.69 6.82
CA LYS A 491 -41.26 3.89 6.83
C LYS A 491 -40.99 4.82 5.63
N ALA A 492 -39.76 4.86 5.13
CA ALA A 492 -39.41 5.63 3.93
C ALA A 492 -40.05 5.04 2.67
N GLN A 493 -39.99 3.72 2.52
CA GLN A 493 -40.60 3.00 1.39
C GLN A 493 -42.12 3.18 1.35
N THR A 494 -42.79 3.10 2.51
CA THR A 494 -44.24 3.33 2.60
C THR A 494 -44.65 4.78 2.34
N ARG A 495 -43.77 5.75 2.62
CA ARG A 495 -43.99 7.18 2.33
C ARG A 495 -43.50 7.62 0.95
N GLY A 496 -42.88 6.73 0.16
CA GLY A 496 -42.35 7.04 -1.17
C GLY A 496 -41.18 8.03 -1.19
N ILE A 497 -40.53 8.24 -0.04
CA ILE A 497 -39.37 9.14 0.11
C ILE A 497 -38.07 8.33 0.04
N SER A 498 -37.00 8.97 -0.45
CA SER A 498 -35.69 8.30 -0.51
C SER A 498 -35.17 8.00 0.90
N GLY A 499 -34.40 6.92 1.06
CA GLY A 499 -33.77 6.58 2.35
C GLY A 499 -32.93 7.72 2.91
N TYR A 500 -32.24 8.47 2.05
CA TYR A 500 -31.50 9.69 2.43
C TYR A 500 -32.42 10.73 3.08
N GLN A 501 -33.59 11.00 2.49
CA GLN A 501 -34.54 11.98 3.01
C GLN A 501 -35.20 11.51 4.30
N ALA A 502 -35.48 10.22 4.44
CA ALA A 502 -36.00 9.65 5.67
C ALA A 502 -34.98 9.69 6.82
N PHE A 503 -33.71 9.41 6.54
CA PHE A 503 -32.64 9.55 7.52
C PHE A 503 -32.35 11.01 7.87
N LYS A 504 -32.53 11.94 6.92
CA LYS A 504 -32.46 13.38 7.17
C LYS A 504 -33.61 13.85 8.07
N GLU A 505 -34.85 13.48 7.76
CA GLU A 505 -36.03 13.78 8.60
C GLU A 505 -35.93 13.19 10.01
N ALA A 506 -35.28 12.03 10.14
CA ALA A 506 -35.07 11.36 11.42
C ALA A 506 -33.82 11.86 12.18
N GLY A 507 -33.09 12.87 11.67
CA GLY A 507 -31.93 13.46 12.35
C GLY A 507 -30.66 12.59 12.34
N TYR A 508 -30.60 11.57 11.48
CA TYR A 508 -29.41 10.72 11.29
C TYR A 508 -28.46 11.25 10.21
N ILE A 509 -28.95 12.12 9.32
CA ILE A 509 -28.14 12.81 8.33
C ILE A 509 -28.37 14.31 8.51
N LEU A 510 -27.40 15.00 9.07
CA LEU A 510 -27.36 16.46 9.08
C LEU A 510 -26.65 16.92 7.80
N ALA A 511 -27.24 17.86 7.06
CA ALA A 511 -26.49 18.55 6.02
C ALA A 511 -25.41 19.40 6.68
N ALA A 512 -24.20 19.51 6.11
CA ALA A 512 -23.14 20.37 6.65
C ALA A 512 -23.55 21.86 6.80
N THR A 513 -24.67 22.27 6.20
CA THR A 513 -25.33 23.57 6.38
C THR A 513 -26.23 23.67 7.61
N GLU A 514 -26.83 22.58 8.07
CA GLU A 514 -27.83 22.58 9.18
C GLU A 514 -27.19 22.71 10.56
N HIS A 515 -25.88 22.52 10.69
CA HIS A 515 -25.14 22.96 11.88
C HIS A 515 -25.15 24.49 12.07
N LEU A 516 -25.59 25.28 11.10
CA LEU A 516 -25.60 26.75 11.21
C LEU A 516 -26.84 27.29 11.94
N ASP A 517 -28.00 26.63 11.84
CA ASP A 517 -29.29 27.23 12.23
C ASP A 517 -29.68 27.01 13.71
N GLU A 518 -29.05 26.08 14.43
CA GLU A 518 -29.39 25.77 15.84
C GLU A 518 -28.89 26.80 16.89
N VAL A 519 -28.23 27.90 16.48
CA VAL A 519 -27.69 28.89 17.44
C VAL A 519 -28.41 30.24 17.38
N ASP A 520 -29.20 30.51 16.33
CA ASP A 520 -29.95 31.77 16.25
C ASP A 520 -31.14 31.82 17.24
N GLU A 521 -31.53 30.70 17.85
CA GLU A 521 -32.62 30.65 18.85
C GLU A 521 -32.16 30.75 20.32
N VAL A 522 -30.86 30.88 20.63
CA VAL A 522 -30.37 30.97 22.03
C VAL A 522 -29.72 32.34 22.35
N THR A 523 -29.88 33.34 21.49
CA THR A 523 -29.43 34.72 21.74
C THR A 523 -30.56 35.76 21.84
N GLU A 524 -31.75 35.34 22.27
CA GLU A 524 -32.78 36.26 22.81
C GLU A 524 -33.26 35.80 24.20
N VAL A 525 -32.41 35.95 25.23
CA VAL A 525 -32.78 36.41 26.60
C VAL A 525 -31.58 37.11 27.23
#